data_AF-A0A519QL96-F1
#
_entry.id   AF-A0A519QL96-F1
#
_cell.length_a   1.000
_cell.length_b   1.000
_cell.length_c   1.000
_cell.angle_alpha   90.00
_cell.angle_beta   90.00
_cell.angle_gamma   90.00
#
_symmetry.space_group_name_H-M   'P 1'
#
loop_
_entity.id
_entity.type
_entity.pdbx_description
1 polymer ?
#
loop_
_entity_poly.entity_id
_entity_poly.type
_entity_poly.pdbx_seq_one_letter_code
_entity_poly.pdbx_strand_id
1 'polypeptide(L)'
;MNKNGRHPRAPQGTHRVTTQAVIAATGLFTPDQSISNEELVAAYNAYADRFNDRHSAEIAEGDVAALTHSSVEFIEKASGIKSRFVLDKAGVLDPERMTPNIPERSNDEISVLAEMAVKAAREAINAWGKPVSEIGAVLCAASNMQRAYPAMAIEVQQALGIEGFAFDMNVACSSATFGIKTAADFIASGSVKAV
;
A
#
# COMPACT_ATOMS: atom_id res chain seq x y z
N MET A 1 59.90 -34.93 -16.46
CA MET A 1 58.69 -34.19 -16.85
C MET A 1 57.53 -35.16 -17.00
N ASN A 2 56.68 -35.28 -15.98
CA ASN A 2 55.40 -35.98 -16.09
C ASN A 2 54.30 -34.90 -16.21
N LYS A 3 53.72 -34.76 -17.40
CA LYS A 3 52.81 -33.69 -17.84
C LYS A 3 51.33 -34.05 -17.61
N ASN A 4 50.93 -34.51 -16.43
CA ASN A 4 49.51 -34.81 -16.16
C ASN A 4 49.06 -34.32 -14.78
N GLY A 5 49.11 -33.00 -14.58
CA GLY A 5 48.44 -32.32 -13.48
C GLY A 5 46.93 -32.31 -13.70
N ARG A 6 46.23 -33.37 -13.29
CA ARG A 6 44.77 -33.32 -13.11
C ARG A 6 44.48 -32.67 -11.76
N HIS A 7 44.06 -31.42 -11.77
CA HIS A 7 43.40 -30.81 -10.62
C HIS A 7 42.16 -31.63 -10.23
N PRO A 8 41.88 -31.86 -8.93
CA PRO A 8 40.60 -32.43 -8.52
C PRO A 8 39.47 -31.49 -8.96
N ARG A 9 38.48 -32.03 -9.68
CA ARG A 9 37.24 -31.29 -9.99
C ARG A 9 36.59 -30.93 -8.66
N ALA A 10 36.23 -29.65 -8.49
CA ALA A 10 35.36 -29.22 -7.41
C ALA A 10 34.11 -30.12 -7.36
N PRO A 11 33.61 -30.49 -6.16
CA PRO A 11 32.40 -31.30 -6.07
C PRO A 11 31.29 -30.58 -6.85
N GLN A 12 30.67 -31.31 -7.79
CA GLN A 12 29.51 -30.83 -8.52
C GLN A 12 28.46 -30.44 -7.50
N GLY A 13 28.14 -29.14 -7.47
CA GLY A 13 27.24 -28.56 -6.50
C GLY A 13 25.95 -29.39 -6.42
N THR A 14 25.54 -29.71 -5.20
CA THR A 14 24.20 -30.23 -4.92
C THR A 14 23.20 -29.37 -5.66
N HIS A 15 22.48 -29.94 -6.64
CA HIS A 15 21.39 -29.25 -7.32
C HIS A 15 20.41 -28.77 -6.24
N ARG A 16 20.45 -27.46 -5.94
CA ARG A 16 19.49 -26.84 -5.05
C ARG A 16 18.15 -26.97 -5.77
N VAL A 17 17.25 -27.78 -5.24
CA VAL A 17 15.86 -27.84 -5.73
C VAL A 17 15.34 -26.41 -5.63
N THR A 18 15.17 -25.75 -6.77
CA THR A 18 14.58 -24.42 -6.83
C THR A 18 13.16 -24.54 -6.34
N THR A 19 12.90 -24.08 -5.12
CA THR A 19 11.56 -24.03 -4.56
C THR A 19 10.77 -23.01 -5.38
N GLN A 20 9.75 -23.48 -6.12
CA GLN A 20 8.91 -22.61 -6.92
C GLN A 20 7.95 -21.88 -5.99
N ALA A 21 8.07 -20.55 -5.94
CA ALA A 21 7.13 -19.70 -5.21
C ALA A 21 5.78 -19.63 -5.95
N VAL A 22 4.69 -19.54 -5.20
CA VAL A 22 3.33 -19.36 -5.71
C VAL A 22 2.60 -18.30 -4.88
N ILE A 23 1.65 -17.59 -5.49
CA ILE A 23 0.69 -16.78 -4.73
C ILE A 23 -0.37 -17.75 -4.20
N ALA A 24 -0.26 -18.11 -2.91
CA ALA A 24 -1.13 -19.14 -2.33
C ALA A 24 -2.49 -18.61 -1.89
N ALA A 25 -2.59 -17.33 -1.53
CA ALA A 25 -3.81 -16.66 -1.11
C ALA A 25 -3.70 -15.13 -1.25
N THR A 26 -4.85 -14.46 -1.23
CA THR A 26 -4.98 -13.00 -1.22
C THR A 26 -6.11 -12.59 -0.30
N GLY A 27 -6.08 -11.36 0.21
CA GLY A 27 -7.16 -10.78 1.00
C GLY A 27 -7.29 -9.29 0.71
N LEU A 28 -8.44 -8.70 1.01
CA LEU A 28 -8.81 -7.34 0.63
C LEU A 28 -9.60 -6.65 1.74
N PHE A 29 -9.05 -5.55 2.25
CA PHE A 29 -9.82 -4.62 3.06
C PHE A 29 -10.38 -3.50 2.19
N THR A 30 -11.68 -3.24 2.31
CA THR A 30 -12.36 -2.10 1.68
C THR A 30 -12.99 -1.23 2.78
N PRO A 31 -12.68 0.07 2.85
CA PRO A 31 -13.38 0.99 3.76
C PRO A 31 -14.90 1.02 3.50
N ASP A 32 -15.69 1.23 4.55
CA ASP A 32 -17.16 1.21 4.45
C ASP A 32 -17.73 2.43 3.71
N GLN A 33 -16.98 3.52 3.67
CA GLN A 33 -17.43 4.78 3.07
C GLN A 33 -16.91 4.89 1.63
N SER A 34 -17.80 5.31 0.73
CA SER A 34 -17.45 5.66 -0.65
C SER A 34 -17.94 7.06 -0.99
N ILE A 35 -17.22 7.73 -1.88
CA ILE A 35 -17.57 9.02 -2.46
C ILE A 35 -17.91 8.77 -3.93
N SER A 36 -19.07 9.22 -4.40
CA SER A 36 -19.41 9.23 -5.82
C SER A 36 -18.76 10.41 -6.56
N ASN A 37 -18.72 10.38 -7.89
CA ASN A 37 -18.22 11.52 -8.67
C ASN A 37 -19.06 12.78 -8.42
N GLU A 38 -20.38 12.64 -8.30
CA GLU A 38 -21.30 13.75 -8.02
C GLU A 38 -20.96 14.43 -6.69
N GLU A 39 -20.76 13.65 -5.63
CA GLU A 39 -20.39 14.18 -4.31
C GLU A 39 -19.04 14.90 -4.35
N LEU A 40 -18.03 14.28 -4.99
CA LEU A 40 -16.70 14.86 -5.08
C LEU A 40 -16.68 16.15 -5.89
N VAL A 41 -17.37 16.17 -7.03
CA VAL A 41 -17.48 17.35 -7.91
C VAL A 41 -18.25 18.46 -7.20
N ALA A 42 -19.34 18.15 -6.50
CA ALA A 42 -20.09 19.14 -5.74
C ALA A 42 -19.21 19.81 -4.66
N ALA A 43 -18.45 19.02 -3.89
CA ALA A 43 -17.53 19.54 -2.88
C ALA A 43 -16.43 20.40 -3.50
N TYR A 44 -15.78 19.92 -4.55
CA TYR A 44 -14.71 20.65 -5.23
C TYR A 44 -15.19 21.95 -5.88
N ASN A 45 -16.36 21.96 -6.53
CA ASN A 45 -16.88 23.17 -7.16
C ASN A 45 -17.28 24.21 -6.11
N ALA A 46 -17.86 23.79 -4.99
CA ALA A 46 -18.11 24.69 -3.86
C ALA A 46 -16.82 25.27 -3.27
N TYR A 47 -15.73 24.48 -3.21
CA TYR A 47 -14.41 24.98 -2.82
C TYR A 47 -13.87 25.99 -3.85
N ALA A 48 -13.97 25.68 -5.15
CA ALA A 48 -13.51 26.55 -6.22
C ALA A 48 -14.22 27.91 -6.23
N ASP A 49 -15.54 27.92 -6.03
CA ASP A 49 -16.33 29.15 -5.89
C ASP A 49 -15.82 30.00 -4.72
N ARG A 50 -15.71 29.40 -3.53
CA ARG A 50 -15.23 30.10 -2.33
C ARG A 50 -13.81 30.63 -2.48
N PHE A 51 -12.92 29.86 -3.10
CA PHE A 51 -11.57 30.29 -3.40
C PHE A 51 -11.57 31.50 -4.34
N ASN A 52 -12.30 31.42 -5.45
CA ASN A 52 -12.36 32.49 -6.44
C ASN A 52 -12.97 33.78 -5.86
N ASP A 53 -13.99 33.67 -5.01
CA ASP A 53 -14.58 34.81 -4.33
C ASP A 53 -13.58 35.49 -3.38
N ARG A 54 -12.89 34.68 -2.55
CA ARG A 54 -11.87 35.17 -1.59
C ARG A 54 -10.68 35.84 -2.28
N HIS A 55 -10.26 35.30 -3.41
CA HIS A 55 -9.09 35.76 -4.17
C HIS A 55 -9.45 36.64 -5.38
N SER A 56 -10.68 37.17 -5.44
CA SER A 56 -11.20 37.89 -6.61
C SER A 56 -10.35 39.09 -7.06
N ALA A 57 -9.77 39.84 -6.11
CA ALA A 57 -8.87 40.95 -6.41
C ALA A 57 -7.53 40.47 -7.01
N GLU A 58 -6.90 39.47 -6.37
CA GLU A 58 -5.64 38.87 -6.84
C GLU A 58 -5.81 38.22 -8.22
N ILE A 59 -6.98 37.64 -8.50
CA ILE A 59 -7.34 37.09 -9.80
C ILE A 59 -7.46 38.19 -10.86
N ALA A 60 -8.06 39.34 -10.52
CA ALA A 60 -8.22 40.46 -11.45
C ALA A 60 -6.86 41.12 -11.79
N GLU A 61 -5.93 41.12 -10.85
CA GLU A 61 -4.55 41.61 -11.02
C GLU A 61 -3.66 40.60 -11.77
N GLY A 62 -4.06 39.33 -11.80
CA GLY A 62 -3.36 38.25 -12.50
C GLY A 62 -2.32 37.50 -11.63
N ASP A 63 -2.28 37.78 -10.33
CA ASP A 63 -1.35 37.16 -9.38
C ASP A 63 -1.75 35.72 -9.03
N VAL A 64 -3.06 35.43 -9.07
CA VAL A 64 -3.62 34.11 -8.79
C VAL A 64 -4.50 33.68 -9.95
N ALA A 65 -4.34 32.44 -10.41
CA ALA A 65 -5.23 31.86 -11.41
C ALA A 65 -6.57 31.48 -10.77
N ALA A 66 -7.69 31.86 -11.39
CA ALA A 66 -9.01 31.39 -10.99
C ALA A 66 -9.09 29.86 -11.13
N LEU A 67 -9.65 29.21 -10.12
CA LEU A 67 -9.93 27.78 -10.16
C LEU A 67 -11.10 27.50 -11.10
N THR A 68 -10.94 26.50 -11.96
CA THR A 68 -12.04 26.00 -12.80
C THR A 68 -12.84 24.95 -12.06
N HIS A 69 -14.12 24.87 -12.37
CA HIS A 69 -14.97 23.76 -11.95
C HIS A 69 -14.56 22.44 -12.58
N SER A 70 -14.88 21.36 -11.88
CA SER A 70 -14.82 19.99 -12.38
C SER A 70 -16.22 19.51 -12.80
N SER A 71 -16.28 18.35 -13.43
CA SER A 71 -17.53 17.70 -13.83
C SER A 71 -17.42 16.17 -13.73
N VAL A 72 -18.56 15.50 -13.56
CA VAL A 72 -18.62 14.03 -13.52
C VAL A 72 -18.15 13.46 -14.86
N GLU A 73 -18.62 14.03 -15.96
CA GLU A 73 -18.27 13.63 -17.33
C GLU A 73 -16.77 13.76 -17.58
N PHE A 74 -16.13 14.81 -17.05
CA PHE A 74 -14.69 14.97 -17.14
C PHE A 74 -13.95 13.81 -16.44
N ILE A 75 -14.32 13.50 -15.20
CA ILE A 75 -13.67 12.43 -14.41
C ILE A 75 -13.82 11.08 -15.13
N GLU A 76 -15.05 10.75 -15.54
CA GLU A 76 -15.33 9.47 -16.21
C GLU A 76 -14.62 9.37 -17.56
N LYS A 77 -14.64 10.43 -18.37
CA LYS A 77 -13.96 10.43 -19.67
C LYS A 77 -12.44 10.33 -19.53
N ALA A 78 -11.87 11.00 -18.53
CA ALA A 78 -10.42 11.04 -18.34
C ALA A 78 -9.85 9.74 -17.75
N SER A 79 -10.64 9.00 -16.95
CA SER A 79 -10.11 7.90 -16.13
C SER A 79 -10.96 6.63 -16.08
N GLY A 80 -12.24 6.71 -16.44
CA GLY A 80 -13.23 5.64 -16.20
C GLY A 80 -13.66 5.48 -14.73
N ILE A 81 -13.13 6.27 -13.80
CA ILE A 81 -13.45 6.20 -12.37
C ILE A 81 -14.86 6.75 -12.13
N LYS A 82 -15.66 6.01 -11.36
CA LYS A 82 -17.04 6.38 -10.98
C LYS A 82 -17.21 6.68 -9.49
N SER A 83 -16.40 6.03 -8.66
CA SER A 83 -16.39 6.21 -7.21
C SER A 83 -15.04 5.83 -6.64
N ARG A 84 -14.83 6.14 -5.36
CA ARG A 84 -13.67 5.71 -4.58
C ARG A 84 -14.05 5.46 -3.13
N PHE A 85 -13.39 4.50 -2.49
CA PHE A 85 -13.50 4.27 -1.05
C PHE A 85 -12.57 5.21 -0.29
N VAL A 86 -13.02 5.67 0.88
CA VAL A 86 -12.28 6.58 1.76
C VAL A 86 -12.46 6.18 3.22
N LEU A 87 -11.51 6.54 4.07
CA LEU A 87 -11.62 6.31 5.52
C LEU A 87 -12.51 7.35 6.22
N ASP A 88 -12.46 8.60 5.75
CA ASP A 88 -13.29 9.69 6.24
C ASP A 88 -13.87 10.48 5.08
N LYS A 89 -15.15 10.27 4.81
CA LYS A 89 -15.92 10.95 3.78
C LYS A 89 -16.24 12.39 4.16
N ALA A 90 -16.51 12.64 5.44
CA ALA A 90 -16.98 13.95 5.90
C ALA A 90 -15.92 15.04 5.69
N GLY A 91 -14.67 14.78 6.09
CA GLY A 91 -13.59 15.75 5.90
C GLY A 91 -13.18 15.96 4.44
N VAL A 92 -13.22 14.90 3.63
CA VAL A 92 -12.92 14.99 2.19
C VAL A 92 -13.95 15.83 1.45
N LEU A 93 -15.23 15.73 1.82
CA LEU A 93 -16.32 16.46 1.15
C LEU A 93 -16.61 17.84 1.73
N ASP A 94 -15.93 18.26 2.79
CA ASP A 94 -16.07 19.59 3.37
C ASP A 94 -15.27 20.63 2.55
N PRO A 95 -15.92 21.61 1.88
CA PRO A 95 -15.24 22.60 1.05
C PRO A 95 -14.31 23.56 1.82
N GLU A 96 -14.40 23.64 3.15
CA GLU A 96 -13.42 24.40 3.95
C GLU A 96 -12.19 23.58 4.33
N ARG A 97 -12.25 22.25 4.16
CA ARG A 97 -11.20 21.32 4.61
C ARG A 97 -10.53 20.58 3.46
N MET A 98 -11.31 19.96 2.57
CA MET A 98 -10.85 19.22 1.39
C MET A 98 -9.82 18.10 1.68
N THR A 99 -9.84 17.51 2.88
CA THR A 99 -8.91 16.44 3.30
C THR A 99 -9.52 15.60 4.44
N PRO A 100 -9.20 14.29 4.56
CA PRO A 100 -9.70 13.46 5.66
C PRO A 100 -9.44 14.06 7.05
N ASN A 101 -10.37 13.83 7.97
CA ASN A 101 -10.19 14.06 9.40
C ASN A 101 -9.89 12.74 10.10
N ILE A 102 -8.60 12.42 10.22
CA ILE A 102 -8.11 11.20 10.88
C ILE A 102 -7.40 11.63 12.16
N PRO A 103 -8.01 11.46 13.35
CA PRO A 103 -7.38 11.77 14.62
C PRO A 103 -6.13 10.91 14.84
N GLU A 104 -5.14 11.48 15.55
CA GLU A 104 -4.01 10.70 16.04
C GLU A 104 -4.48 9.61 17.01
N ARG A 105 -3.82 8.46 16.96
CA ARG A 105 -3.99 7.36 17.91
C ARG A 105 -2.79 7.34 18.86
N SER A 106 -2.99 6.84 20.07
CA SER A 106 -1.86 6.60 20.99
C SER A 106 -0.95 5.49 20.48
N ASN A 107 0.29 5.43 20.98
CA ASN A 107 1.24 4.37 20.60
C ASN A 107 0.83 2.97 21.11
N ASP A 108 -0.12 2.88 22.04
CA ASP A 108 -0.66 1.63 22.57
C ASP A 108 -1.78 1.07 21.68
N GLU A 109 -2.26 1.86 20.72
CA GLU A 109 -3.28 1.47 19.76
C GLU A 109 -2.65 1.14 18.40
N ILE A 110 -3.28 0.20 17.69
CA ILE A 110 -2.86 -0.09 16.31
C ILE A 110 -3.05 1.14 15.43
N SER A 111 -2.04 1.45 14.62
CA SER A 111 -2.09 2.55 13.66
C SER A 111 -3.14 2.28 12.58
N VAL A 112 -3.68 3.35 11.97
CA VAL A 112 -4.70 3.26 10.93
C VAL A 112 -4.23 2.41 9.75
N LEU A 113 -3.01 2.63 9.26
CA LEU A 113 -2.46 1.88 8.13
C LEU A 113 -2.20 0.40 8.48
N ALA A 114 -1.68 0.12 9.69
CA ALA A 114 -1.48 -1.25 10.14
C ALA A 114 -2.81 -1.98 10.33
N GLU A 115 -3.84 -1.32 10.84
CA GLU A 115 -5.18 -1.90 11.00
C GLU A 115 -5.77 -2.37 9.66
N MET A 116 -5.67 -1.55 8.62
CA MET A 116 -6.11 -1.91 7.26
C MET A 116 -5.35 -3.13 6.73
N ALA A 117 -4.03 -3.13 6.89
CA ALA A 117 -3.17 -4.22 6.46
C ALA A 117 -3.48 -5.53 7.20
N VAL A 118 -3.71 -5.48 8.52
CA VAL A 118 -4.08 -6.64 9.34
C VAL A 118 -5.42 -7.22 8.92
N LYS A 119 -6.42 -6.39 8.59
CA LYS A 119 -7.72 -6.88 8.10
C LYS A 119 -7.57 -7.66 6.79
N ALA A 120 -6.86 -7.10 5.80
CA ALA A 120 -6.59 -7.78 4.54
C ALA A 120 -5.73 -9.04 4.71
N ALA A 121 -4.69 -8.99 5.56
CA ALA A 121 -3.81 -10.12 5.82
C ALA A 121 -4.54 -11.27 6.53
N ARG A 122 -5.45 -10.98 7.46
CA ARG A 122 -6.29 -12.01 8.12
C ARG A 122 -7.16 -12.75 7.10
N GLU A 123 -7.75 -12.06 6.13
CA GLU A 123 -8.50 -12.70 5.05
C GLU A 123 -7.59 -13.61 4.21
N ALA A 124 -6.39 -13.16 3.85
CA ALA A 124 -5.42 -13.97 3.11
C ALA A 124 -4.97 -15.21 3.90
N ILE A 125 -4.66 -15.06 5.19
CA ILE A 125 -4.26 -16.15 6.09
C ILE A 125 -5.40 -17.18 6.22
N ASN A 126 -6.63 -16.72 6.39
CA ASN A 126 -7.80 -17.60 6.47
C ASN A 126 -8.02 -18.37 5.16
N ALA A 127 -7.89 -17.70 4.00
CA ALA A 127 -8.00 -18.33 2.70
C ALA A 127 -6.85 -19.32 2.42
N TRP A 128 -5.65 -19.05 2.92
CA TRP A 128 -4.50 -19.94 2.82
C TRP A 128 -4.67 -21.23 3.64
N GLY A 129 -5.34 -21.14 4.80
CA GLY A 129 -5.73 -22.29 5.61
C GLY A 129 -4.58 -23.01 6.32
N LYS A 130 -3.43 -22.34 6.51
CA LYS A 130 -2.26 -22.89 7.23
C LYS A 130 -1.91 -22.07 8.48
N PRO A 131 -1.13 -22.64 9.41
CA PRO A 131 -0.71 -21.92 10.62
C PRO A 131 0.11 -20.67 10.30
N VAL A 132 -0.15 -19.59 11.02
CA VAL A 132 0.59 -18.32 10.94
C VAL A 132 2.09 -18.52 11.19
N SER A 133 2.48 -19.52 11.99
CA SER A 133 3.86 -19.88 12.28
C SER A 133 4.66 -20.36 11.05
N GLU A 134 4.03 -20.59 9.90
CA GLU A 134 4.73 -20.88 8.65
C GLU A 134 5.22 -19.62 7.92
N ILE A 135 4.69 -18.44 8.28
CA ILE A 135 5.10 -17.16 7.72
C ILE A 135 6.37 -16.71 8.46
N GLY A 136 7.45 -16.48 7.70
CA GLY A 136 8.75 -16.09 8.27
C GLY A 136 9.17 -14.66 7.94
N ALA A 137 8.44 -13.98 7.06
CA ALA A 137 8.65 -12.57 6.76
C ALA A 137 7.33 -11.84 6.55
N VAL A 138 7.30 -10.53 6.86
CA VAL A 138 6.19 -9.63 6.51
C VAL A 138 6.73 -8.44 5.73
N LEU A 139 6.15 -8.19 4.54
CA LEU A 139 6.50 -7.05 3.69
C LEU A 139 5.36 -6.04 3.69
N CYS A 140 5.58 -4.82 4.19
CA CYS A 140 4.67 -3.71 3.94
C CYS A 140 5.12 -2.99 2.65
N ALA A 141 4.52 -3.37 1.52
CA ALA A 141 4.88 -2.86 0.20
C ALA A 141 3.81 -1.89 -0.32
N ALA A 142 3.99 -0.58 -0.06
CA ALA A 142 3.00 0.46 -0.38
C ALA A 142 3.66 1.76 -0.84
N SER A 143 2.87 2.68 -1.40
CA SER A 143 3.35 3.96 -1.94
C SER A 143 3.70 4.99 -0.86
N ASN A 144 3.22 4.82 0.36
CA ASN A 144 3.54 5.67 1.48
C ASN A 144 3.41 4.90 2.80
N MET A 145 4.25 5.25 3.78
CA MET A 145 4.24 4.66 5.12
C MET A 145 3.76 5.70 6.12
N GLN A 146 2.92 5.29 7.08
CA GLN A 146 2.37 6.22 8.07
C GLN A 146 3.45 6.83 8.97
N ARG A 147 4.58 6.13 9.15
CA ARG A 147 5.74 6.59 9.92
C ARG A 147 7.03 5.98 9.36
N ALA A 148 8.17 6.55 9.73
CA ALA A 148 9.48 6.05 9.34
C ALA A 148 9.95 4.85 10.19
N TYR A 149 9.71 4.91 11.51
CA TYR A 149 10.03 3.85 12.46
C TYR A 149 9.10 3.94 13.69
N PRO A 150 8.84 2.83 14.40
CA PRO A 150 9.10 1.45 13.97
C PRO A 150 8.37 1.13 12.66
N ALA A 151 8.88 0.17 11.86
CA ALA A 151 8.31 -0.12 10.54
C ALA A 151 6.81 -0.49 10.62
N MET A 152 6.05 -0.17 9.58
CA MET A 152 4.65 -0.59 9.45
C MET A 152 4.54 -2.11 9.45
N ALA A 153 5.44 -2.78 8.74
CA ALA A 153 5.49 -4.23 8.66
C ALA A 153 5.71 -4.91 10.02
N ILE A 154 6.49 -4.30 10.92
CA ILE A 154 6.75 -4.84 12.27
C ILE A 154 5.49 -4.77 13.14
N GLU A 155 4.74 -3.67 13.06
CA GLU A 155 3.46 -3.56 13.78
C GLU A 155 2.43 -4.57 13.25
N VAL A 156 2.34 -4.73 11.93
CA VAL A 156 1.47 -5.72 11.29
C VAL A 156 1.88 -7.14 11.70
N GLN A 157 3.18 -7.44 11.69
CA GLN A 157 3.75 -8.71 12.15
C GLN A 157 3.33 -9.01 13.60
N GLN A 158 3.52 -8.06 14.50
CA GLN A 158 3.13 -8.19 15.92
C GLN A 158 1.62 -8.41 16.08
N ALA A 159 0.79 -7.64 15.38
CA ALA A 159 -0.67 -7.73 15.46
C ALA A 159 -1.25 -9.04 14.90
N LEU A 160 -0.51 -9.74 14.04
CA LEU A 160 -0.86 -11.05 13.49
C LEU A 160 -0.24 -12.22 14.27
N GLY A 161 0.68 -11.96 15.19
CA GLY A 161 1.43 -13.01 15.91
C GLY A 161 2.39 -13.78 15.00
N ILE A 162 2.97 -13.12 14.00
CA ILE A 162 3.97 -13.70 13.09
C ILE A 162 5.36 -13.53 13.70
N GLU A 163 6.17 -14.60 13.70
CA GLU A 163 7.59 -14.53 14.08
C GLU A 163 8.48 -14.32 12.83
N GLY A 164 9.79 -14.18 13.01
CA GLY A 164 10.73 -13.91 11.93
C GLY A 164 11.02 -12.42 11.76
N PHE A 165 11.10 -11.91 10.53
CA PHE A 165 11.49 -10.52 10.27
C PHE A 165 10.45 -9.74 9.45
N ALA A 166 10.48 -8.42 9.54
CA ALA A 166 9.56 -7.58 8.78
C ALA A 166 10.22 -6.26 8.39
N PHE A 167 9.87 -5.74 7.22
CA PHE A 167 10.34 -4.42 6.78
C PHE A 167 9.39 -3.76 5.78
N ASP A 168 9.52 -2.44 5.69
CA ASP A 168 8.77 -1.60 4.75
C ASP A 168 9.56 -1.45 3.45
N MET A 169 8.85 -1.47 2.32
CA MET A 169 9.41 -1.18 1.02
C MET A 169 8.47 -0.29 0.20
N ASN A 170 9.04 0.66 -0.54
CA ASN A 170 8.27 1.63 -1.29
C ASN A 170 8.89 1.87 -2.68
N VAL A 171 8.13 1.53 -3.72
CA VAL A 171 8.38 1.91 -5.11
C VAL A 171 7.05 2.36 -5.76
N ALA A 172 6.29 3.16 -5.01
CA ALA A 172 5.01 3.73 -5.42
C ALA A 172 4.05 2.66 -5.98
N CYS A 173 3.51 2.88 -7.19
CA CYS A 173 2.53 2.01 -7.84
C CYS A 173 3.02 0.57 -8.10
N SER A 174 4.35 0.35 -8.14
CA SER A 174 4.94 -0.97 -8.41
C SER A 174 5.29 -1.73 -7.14
N SER A 175 4.95 -1.22 -5.95
CA SER A 175 5.37 -1.83 -4.68
C SER A 175 4.88 -3.27 -4.54
N ALA A 176 3.66 -3.58 -4.98
CA ALA A 176 3.14 -4.93 -4.93
C ALA A 176 3.93 -5.92 -5.80
N THR A 177 4.28 -5.55 -7.05
CA THR A 177 5.03 -6.45 -7.95
C THR A 177 6.47 -6.64 -7.49
N PHE A 178 7.10 -5.60 -6.95
CA PHE A 178 8.42 -5.71 -6.33
C PHE A 178 8.37 -6.54 -5.05
N GLY A 179 7.33 -6.38 -4.22
CA GLY A 179 7.10 -7.20 -3.03
C GLY A 179 6.94 -8.68 -3.37
N ILE A 180 6.15 -9.01 -4.41
CA ILE A 180 6.00 -10.40 -4.89
C ILE A 180 7.35 -10.98 -5.35
N LYS A 181 8.16 -10.20 -6.08
CA LYS A 181 9.48 -10.64 -6.52
C LYS A 181 10.42 -10.89 -5.33
N THR A 182 10.48 -9.96 -4.37
CA THR A 182 11.28 -10.09 -3.16
C THR A 182 10.84 -11.30 -2.32
N ALA A 183 9.54 -11.51 -2.16
CA ALA A 183 8.98 -12.68 -1.48
C ALA A 183 9.38 -14.00 -2.16
N ALA A 184 9.28 -14.05 -3.50
CA ALA A 184 9.70 -15.22 -4.27
C ALA A 184 11.19 -15.53 -4.10
N ASP A 185 12.06 -14.51 -4.03
CA ASP A 185 13.49 -14.68 -3.77
C ASP A 185 13.77 -15.19 -2.35
N PHE A 186 13.03 -14.71 -1.35
CA PHE A 186 13.15 -15.19 0.03
C PHE A 186 12.76 -16.67 0.14
N ILE A 187 11.71 -17.10 -0.56
CA ILE A 187 11.29 -18.50 -0.63
C ILE A 187 12.32 -19.35 -1.40
N ALA A 188 12.74 -18.89 -2.59
CA ALA A 188 13.67 -19.62 -3.44
C ALA A 188 15.06 -19.79 -2.80
N SER A 189 15.49 -18.80 -1.99
CA SER A 189 16.74 -18.87 -1.23
C SER A 189 16.67 -19.79 -0.01
N GLY A 190 15.46 -20.18 0.42
CA GLY A 190 15.21 -20.95 1.63
C GLY A 190 15.31 -20.13 2.92
N SER A 191 15.28 -18.79 2.83
CA SER A 191 15.36 -17.91 4.00
C SER A 191 14.10 -18.01 4.87
N VAL A 192 12.95 -18.24 4.23
CA VAL A 192 11.64 -18.39 4.88
C VAL A 192 10.78 -19.40 4.10
N LYS A 193 9.76 -19.96 4.75
CA LYS A 193 8.80 -20.88 4.13
C LYS A 193 7.66 -20.14 3.42
N ALA A 194 7.17 -19.06 4.01
CA ALA A 194 6.16 -18.16 3.44
C ALA A 194 6.46 -16.70 3.82
N VAL A 195 5.92 -15.78 3.03
CA VAL A 195 5.98 -14.31 3.16
C VAL A 195 4.57 -13.76 3.01
#